data_AF-A0A5M3WQF8-F1
#
_entry.id   AF-A0A5M3WQF8-F1
#
_cell.length_a   1.000
_cell.length_b   1.000
_cell.length_c   1.000
_cell.angle_alpha   90.00
_cell.angle_beta   90.00
_cell.angle_gamma   90.00
#
_symmetry.space_group_name_H-M   'P 1'
#
loop_
_entity.id
_entity.type
_entity.pdbx_description
1 polymer ?
#
loop_
_entity_poly.entity_id
_entity_poly.type
_entity_poly.pdbx_seq_one_letter_code
_entity_poly.pdbx_strand_id
1 'polypeptide(L)'
;MARECEDVHALLTGTGAHAVWGHSSGGLIALQAALTLPAIQKVAVFEPAISMYGTFDVSWIRRFERELDQGRLAAALATFTKGVGASRGTDVMPRWLLVPMLDAYLRMERRRTRPAGEATVESLVPLQRLDVRLCLRIRVSQPEKPRSSW
;
A
#
# COMPACT_ATOMS: atom_id res chain seq x y z
N MET A 1 -0.44 -7.23 11.27
CA MET A 1 -1.66 -7.95 10.84
C MET A 1 -2.68 -8.05 11.97
N ALA A 2 -2.31 -8.52 13.17
CA ALA A 2 -3.24 -8.57 14.30
C ALA A 2 -3.90 -7.21 14.60
N ARG A 3 -3.09 -6.14 14.64
CA ARG A 3 -3.59 -4.78 14.88
C ARG A 3 -4.59 -4.31 13.83
N GLU A 4 -4.30 -4.57 12.56
CA GLU A 4 -5.15 -4.19 11.44
C GLU A 4 -6.49 -4.97 11.49
N CYS A 5 -6.48 -6.24 11.93
CA CYS A 5 -7.71 -6.99 12.19
C CYS A 5 -8.48 -6.46 13.41
N GLU A 6 -7.81 -6.02 14.47
CA GLU A 6 -8.45 -5.35 15.63
C GLU A 6 -9.16 -4.06 15.19
N ASP A 7 -8.49 -3.25 14.36
CA ASP A 7 -9.06 -2.00 13.84
C ASP A 7 -10.30 -2.29 12.97
N VAL A 8 -10.25 -3.31 12.11
CA VAL A 8 -11.43 -3.78 11.35
C VAL A 8 -12.53 -4.25 12.29
N HIS A 9 -12.22 -5.02 13.34
CA HIS A 9 -13.20 -5.49 14.30
C HIS A 9 -13.90 -4.33 15.04
N ALA A 10 -13.14 -3.31 15.43
CA ALA A 10 -13.68 -2.11 16.06
C ALA A 10 -14.63 -1.36 15.12
N LEU A 11 -14.29 -1.25 13.83
CA LEU A 11 -15.16 -0.64 12.81
C LEU A 11 -16.44 -1.45 12.59
N LEU A 12 -16.37 -2.78 12.48
CA LEU A 12 -17.54 -3.64 12.33
C LEU A 12 -18.47 -3.50 13.55
N THR A 13 -17.90 -3.49 14.75
CA THR A 13 -18.67 -3.31 16.00
C THR A 13 -19.32 -1.93 16.06
N GLY A 14 -18.58 -0.87 15.73
CA GLY A 14 -19.09 0.50 15.79
C GLY A 14 -20.13 0.83 14.71
N THR A 15 -20.11 0.14 13.58
CA THR A 15 -21.00 0.40 12.43
C THR A 15 -22.13 -0.61 12.29
N GLY A 16 -22.02 -1.79 12.91
CA GLY A 16 -22.89 -2.93 12.65
C GLY A 16 -22.71 -3.55 11.26
N ALA A 17 -21.63 -3.20 10.54
CA ALA A 17 -21.36 -3.73 9.22
C ALA A 17 -20.93 -5.21 9.29
N HIS A 18 -21.31 -5.97 8.27
CA HIS A 18 -20.94 -7.38 8.10
C HIS A 18 -20.27 -7.67 6.75
N ALA A 19 -20.12 -6.65 5.91
CA ALA A 19 -19.45 -6.73 4.62
C ALA A 19 -18.21 -5.83 4.63
N VAL A 20 -17.10 -6.34 4.11
CA VAL A 20 -15.83 -5.60 4.03
C VAL A 20 -15.38 -5.53 2.58
N TRP A 21 -14.98 -4.33 2.15
CA TRP A 21 -14.29 -4.12 0.89
C TRP A 21 -12.86 -3.67 1.14
N GLY A 22 -11.90 -4.30 0.47
CA GLY A 22 -10.47 -4.01 0.63
C GLY A 22 -9.76 -3.82 -0.71
N HIS A 23 -9.10 -2.68 -0.87
CA HIS A 23 -8.26 -2.38 -2.03
C HIS A 23 -6.78 -2.56 -1.69
N SER A 24 -5.98 -3.13 -2.60
CA SER A 24 -4.52 -3.25 -2.43
C SER A 24 -4.12 -3.97 -1.14
N SER A 25 -3.30 -3.36 -0.27
CA SER A 25 -2.97 -3.87 1.07
C SER A 25 -4.20 -4.07 1.96
N GLY A 26 -5.23 -3.22 1.81
CA GLY A 26 -6.52 -3.36 2.48
C GLY A 26 -7.26 -4.63 2.09
N GLY A 27 -7.04 -5.15 0.88
CA GLY A 27 -7.55 -6.45 0.46
C GLY A 27 -6.96 -7.60 1.28
N LEU A 28 -5.66 -7.54 1.59
CA LEU A 28 -5.00 -8.53 2.46
C LEU A 28 -5.55 -8.47 3.89
N ILE A 29 -5.73 -7.26 4.42
CA ILE A 29 -6.31 -7.05 5.75
C ILE A 29 -7.74 -7.59 5.78
N ALA A 30 -8.56 -7.30 4.77
CA ALA A 30 -9.93 -7.78 4.67
C ALA A 30 -10.01 -9.31 4.62
N LEU A 31 -9.16 -9.95 3.82
CA LEU A 31 -9.09 -11.42 3.75
C LEU A 31 -8.66 -12.02 5.09
N GLN A 32 -7.61 -11.48 5.70
CA GLN A 32 -7.16 -11.98 7.00
C GLN A 32 -8.19 -11.78 8.10
N ALA A 33 -8.84 -10.62 8.13
CA ALA A 33 -9.91 -10.33 9.07
C ALA A 33 -11.08 -11.29 8.89
N ALA A 34 -11.46 -11.64 7.66
CA ALA A 34 -12.52 -12.60 7.42
C ALA A 34 -12.18 -14.03 7.85
N LEU A 35 -10.89 -14.40 7.87
CA LEU A 35 -10.45 -15.68 8.44
C LEU A 35 -10.55 -15.74 9.96
N THR A 36 -10.50 -14.59 10.66
CA THR A 36 -10.43 -14.54 12.12
C THR A 36 -11.68 -13.97 12.79
N LEU A 37 -12.51 -13.23 12.06
CA LEU A 37 -13.69 -12.52 12.57
C LEU A 37 -14.97 -13.10 11.96
N PRO A 38 -15.73 -13.94 12.70
CA PRO A 38 -16.99 -14.51 12.23
C PRO A 38 -18.07 -13.47 11.89
N ALA A 39 -17.91 -12.23 12.37
CA ALA A 39 -18.83 -11.13 12.07
C ALA A 39 -18.80 -10.73 10.58
N ILE A 40 -17.73 -11.04 9.84
CA ILE A 40 -17.64 -10.75 8.41
C ILE A 40 -18.34 -11.87 7.63
N GLN A 41 -19.41 -11.52 6.92
CA GLN A 41 -20.21 -12.44 6.12
C GLN A 41 -19.89 -12.36 4.62
N LYS A 42 -19.38 -11.21 4.16
CA LYS A 42 -19.02 -10.96 2.76
C LYS A 42 -17.74 -10.16 2.67
N VAL A 43 -16.87 -10.56 1.76
CA VAL A 43 -15.65 -9.81 1.42
C VAL A 43 -15.60 -9.58 -0.07
N ALA A 44 -15.27 -8.35 -0.47
CA ALA A 44 -14.88 -8.02 -1.81
C ALA A 44 -13.47 -7.43 -1.78
N VAL A 45 -12.58 -7.91 -2.65
CA VAL A 45 -11.22 -7.39 -2.77
C VAL A 45 -10.95 -6.90 -4.17
N PHE A 46 -10.24 -5.79 -4.28
CA PHE A 46 -9.80 -5.22 -5.55
C PHE A 46 -8.28 -5.07 -5.56
N GLU A 47 -7.65 -5.61 -6.61
CA GLU A 47 -6.19 -5.66 -6.79
C GLU A 47 -5.41 -5.95 -5.48
N PRO A 48 -5.78 -7.00 -4.73
CA PRO A 48 -5.15 -7.25 -3.44
C PRO A 48 -3.65 -7.51 -3.64
N ALA A 49 -2.82 -7.01 -2.73
CA ALA A 49 -1.36 -7.12 -2.81
C ALA A 49 -0.84 -8.55 -2.50
N ILE A 50 -1.43 -9.57 -3.13
CA ILE A 50 -1.08 -10.98 -3.00
C ILE A 50 0.01 -11.27 -4.04
N SER A 51 1.20 -11.64 -3.59
CA SER A 51 2.20 -12.20 -4.49
C SER A 51 1.83 -13.64 -4.82
N MET A 52 1.15 -13.85 -5.93
CA MET A 52 1.01 -15.19 -6.50
C MET A 52 2.33 -15.54 -7.20
N TYR A 53 2.94 -16.66 -6.83
CA TYR A 53 4.14 -17.22 -7.50
C TYR A 53 5.45 -16.41 -7.37
N GLY A 54 5.58 -15.55 -6.36
CA GLY A 54 6.86 -14.92 -5.99
C GLY A 54 7.34 -13.79 -6.93
N THR A 55 6.47 -13.27 -7.78
CA THR A 55 6.78 -12.26 -8.82
C THR A 55 6.75 -10.81 -8.35
N PHE A 56 6.63 -10.54 -7.04
CA PHE A 56 6.64 -9.16 -6.56
C PHE A 56 8.07 -8.61 -6.57
N ASP A 57 8.36 -7.65 -7.46
CA ASP A 57 9.65 -6.95 -7.45
C ASP A 57 9.74 -6.09 -6.18
N VAL A 58 10.74 -6.37 -5.36
CA VAL A 58 11.01 -5.69 -4.08
C VAL A 58 12.27 -4.83 -4.15
N SER A 59 12.96 -4.80 -5.30
CA SER A 59 14.26 -4.13 -5.46
C SER A 59 14.18 -2.62 -5.19
N TRP A 60 13.03 -2.01 -5.46
CA TRP A 60 12.77 -0.58 -5.26
C TRP A 60 12.53 -0.19 -3.79
N ILE A 61 12.18 -1.15 -2.92
CA ILE A 61 11.79 -0.87 -1.52
C ILE A 61 12.93 -0.19 -0.76
N ARG A 62 14.16 -0.68 -0.87
CA ARG A 62 15.32 -0.07 -0.19
C ARG A 62 15.55 1.37 -0.61
N ARG A 63 15.27 1.70 -1.87
CA ARG A 63 15.38 3.09 -2.37
C ARG A 63 14.27 3.95 -1.78
N PHE A 64 13.04 3.44 -1.78
CA PHE A 64 11.87 4.10 -1.23
C PHE A 64 12.08 4.44 0.26
N GLU A 65 12.50 3.47 1.07
CA GLU A 65 12.75 3.66 2.50
C GLU A 65 13.82 4.73 2.75
N ARG A 66 14.95 4.66 2.04
CA ARG A 66 16.02 5.65 2.13
C ARG A 66 15.55 7.06 1.75
N GLU A 67 14.71 7.18 0.72
CA GLU A 67 14.19 8.48 0.29
C GLU A 67 13.21 9.06 1.31
N LEU A 68 12.38 8.22 1.94
CA LEU A 68 11.54 8.63 3.07
C LEU A 68 12.38 9.08 4.28
N ASP A 69 13.40 8.31 4.67
CA ASP A 69 14.25 8.64 5.82
C ASP A 69 15.02 9.95 5.63
N GLN A 70 15.24 10.35 4.38
CA GLN A 70 15.87 11.63 4.01
C GLN A 70 14.86 12.77 3.83
N GLY A 71 13.58 12.56 4.12
CA GLY A 71 12.51 13.54 3.93
C GLY A 71 12.21 13.88 2.46
N ARG A 72 12.71 13.08 1.50
CA ARG A 72 12.53 13.31 0.06
C ARG A 72 11.21 12.72 -0.43
N LEU A 73 10.09 13.27 0.06
CA LEU A 73 8.74 12.71 -0.14
C LEU A 73 8.36 12.54 -1.61
N ALA A 74 8.61 13.54 -2.47
CA ALA A 74 8.33 13.43 -3.91
C ALA A 74 9.18 12.33 -4.59
N ALA A 75 10.43 12.16 -4.15
CA ALA A 75 11.30 11.11 -4.65
C ALA A 75 10.84 9.72 -4.20
N ALA A 76 10.45 9.61 -2.93
CA ALA A 76 9.90 8.38 -2.37
C ALA A 76 8.61 7.98 -3.09
N LEU A 77 7.68 8.92 -3.27
CA LEU A 77 6.44 8.69 -4.02
C LEU A 77 6.72 8.25 -5.46
N ALA A 78 7.66 8.91 -6.15
CA ALA A 78 8.09 8.48 -7.49
C ALA A 78 8.65 7.05 -7.51
N THR A 79 9.43 6.66 -6.50
CA THR A 79 9.97 5.29 -6.39
C THR A 79 8.85 4.29 -6.13
N PHE A 80 7.91 4.61 -5.23
CA PHE A 80 6.76 3.78 -4.93
C PHE A 80 5.90 3.56 -6.18
N THR A 81 5.46 4.64 -6.84
CA THR A 81 4.60 4.58 -8.03
C THR A 81 5.20 3.73 -9.13
N LYS A 82 6.50 3.90 -9.43
CA LYS A 82 7.19 3.10 -10.44
C LYS A 82 7.44 1.66 -10.00
N GLY A 83 7.59 1.43 -8.70
CA GLY A 83 7.84 0.10 -8.13
C GLY A 83 6.60 -0.79 -8.11
N VAL A 84 5.43 -0.21 -7.83
CA VAL A 84 4.15 -0.94 -7.85
C VAL A 84 3.54 -1.08 -9.25
N GLY A 85 4.05 -0.33 -10.24
CA GLY A 85 3.52 -0.32 -11.60
C GLY A 85 2.10 0.25 -11.68
N ALA A 86 1.82 1.32 -10.92
CA ALA A 86 0.46 1.84 -10.72
C ALA A 86 -0.23 2.28 -12.02
N SER A 87 0.56 2.70 -13.03
CA SER A 87 0.02 3.05 -14.34
C SER A 87 1.12 3.04 -15.41
N ARG A 88 0.76 2.60 -16.62
CA ARG A 88 1.66 2.64 -17.79
C ARG A 88 2.27 4.02 -18.02
N GLY A 89 1.52 5.10 -17.77
CA GLY A 89 1.98 6.47 -17.96
C GLY A 89 3.09 6.90 -16.99
N THR A 90 2.96 6.56 -15.70
CA THR A 90 3.99 6.88 -14.70
C THR A 90 5.22 6.00 -14.81
N ASP A 91 5.04 4.76 -15.29
CA ASP A 91 6.12 3.78 -15.39
C ASP A 91 7.11 4.15 -16.49
N VAL A 92 6.62 4.62 -17.64
CA VAL A 92 7.46 5.08 -18.76
C VAL A 92 8.09 6.45 -18.52
N MET A 93 7.52 7.28 -17.63
CA MET A 93 8.02 8.64 -17.45
C MET A 93 9.42 8.65 -16.81
N PRO A 94 10.41 9.36 -17.39
CA PRO A 94 11.74 9.49 -16.81
C PRO A 94 11.68 10.08 -15.40
N ARG A 95 12.48 9.51 -14.48
CA ARG A 95 12.45 9.92 -13.06
C ARG A 95 12.80 11.39 -12.85
N TRP A 96 13.73 11.91 -13.65
CA TRP A 96 14.15 13.32 -13.58
C TRP A 96 12.99 14.28 -13.88
N LEU A 97 11.95 13.82 -14.58
CA LEU A 97 10.72 14.57 -14.85
C LEU A 97 9.62 14.27 -13.80
N LEU A 98 9.46 13.00 -13.41
CA LEU A 98 8.43 12.58 -12.45
C LEU A 98 8.61 13.24 -11.07
N VAL A 99 9.84 13.29 -10.56
CA VAL A 99 10.12 13.83 -9.23
C VAL A 99 9.77 15.32 -9.12
N PRO A 100 10.25 16.24 -9.99
CA PRO A 100 9.88 17.65 -9.89
C PRO A 100 8.39 17.88 -10.13
N MET A 101 7.72 17.08 -10.97
CA MET A 101 6.28 17.15 -11.17
C MET A 101 5.51 16.81 -9.89
N LEU A 102 5.86 15.71 -9.22
CA LEU A 102 5.27 15.33 -7.94
C LEU A 102 5.58 16.34 -6.83
N ASP A 103 6.79 16.90 -6.82
CA ASP A 103 7.17 17.94 -5.87
C ASP A 103 6.35 19.23 -6.07
N ALA A 104 6.13 19.64 -7.33
CA ALA A 104 5.24 20.75 -7.65
C ALA A 104 3.79 20.46 -7.24
N TYR A 105 3.31 19.24 -7.45
CA TYR A 105 1.99 18.79 -6.98
C TYR A 105 1.86 18.89 -5.46
N LEU A 106 2.80 18.34 -4.69
CA LEU A 106 2.80 18.41 -3.22
C LEU A 106 2.88 19.86 -2.72
N ARG A 107 3.64 20.73 -3.41
CA ARG A 107 3.70 22.17 -3.10
C ARG A 107 2.38 22.89 -3.38
N MET A 108 1.73 22.58 -4.51
CA MET A 108 0.41 23.12 -4.84
C MET A 108 -0.65 22.65 -3.84
N GLU A 109 -0.60 21.37 -3.49
CA GLU A 109 -1.51 20.75 -2.54
C GLU A 109 -1.41 21.40 -1.14
N ARG A 110 -0.19 21.69 -0.67
CA ARG A 110 0.04 22.41 0.59
C ARG A 110 -0.64 23.78 0.64
N ARG A 111 -0.77 24.44 -0.50
CA ARG A 111 -1.37 25.77 -0.62
C ARG A 111 -2.89 25.73 -0.73
N ARG A 112 -3.49 24.55 -0.91
CA ARG A 112 -4.95 24.42 -0.98
C ARG A 112 -5.54 24.41 0.43
N THR A 113 -6.48 25.30 0.67
CA THR A 113 -7.33 25.27 1.86
C THR A 113 -8.16 24.01 1.87
N ARG A 114 -8.17 23.28 2.98
CA ARG A 114 -8.92 22.04 3.16
C ARG A 114 -9.92 22.14 4.30
N PRO A 115 -11.01 21.37 4.25
CA PRO A 115 -11.87 21.14 5.40
C PRO A 115 -11.06 20.58 6.58
N ALA A 116 -11.46 20.93 7.80
CA ALA A 116 -10.81 20.42 9.01
C ALA A 116 -10.93 18.89 9.07
N GLY A 117 -9.79 18.21 9.26
CA GLY A 117 -9.73 16.75 9.42
C GLY A 117 -9.30 15.96 8.19
N GLU A 118 -9.16 16.59 7.01
CA GLU A 118 -8.62 15.90 5.83
C GLU A 118 -7.09 15.83 5.84
N ALA A 119 -6.55 14.62 5.66
CA ALA A 119 -5.11 14.41 5.50
C ALA A 119 -4.60 14.93 4.14
N THR A 120 -3.38 15.44 4.11
CA THR A 120 -2.69 15.82 2.85
C THR A 120 -2.01 14.60 2.25
N VAL A 121 -1.85 14.53 0.92
CA VAL A 121 -1.05 13.44 0.31
C VAL A 121 0.35 13.41 0.93
N GLU A 122 0.95 14.57 1.19
CA GLU A 122 2.23 14.67 1.90
C GLU A 122 2.26 13.91 3.24
N SER A 123 1.21 14.03 4.06
CA SER A 123 1.08 13.30 5.34
C SER A 123 0.84 11.80 5.16
N LEU A 124 0.31 11.39 4.02
CA LEU A 124 0.00 9.98 3.70
C LEU A 124 1.18 9.24 3.07
N VAL A 125 2.10 9.93 2.37
CA VAL A 125 3.28 9.30 1.73
C VAL A 125 4.08 8.42 2.71
N PRO A 126 4.40 8.87 3.95
CA PRO A 126 5.12 8.02 4.90
C PRO A 126 4.34 6.75 5.31
N LEU A 127 3.01 6.77 5.29
CA LEU A 127 2.17 5.64 5.67
C LEU A 127 2.27 4.48 4.67
N GLN A 128 2.68 4.75 3.42
CA GLN A 128 2.96 3.70 2.43
C GLN A 128 4.00 2.68 2.90
N ARG A 129 4.85 3.04 3.87
CA ARG A 129 5.77 2.10 4.54
C ARG A 129 5.02 0.97 5.27
N LEU A 130 3.80 1.20 5.72
CA LEU A 130 2.95 0.17 6.33
C LEU A 130 2.52 -0.85 5.27
N ASP A 131 2.06 -0.38 4.11
CA ASP A 131 1.65 -1.23 2.98
C ASP A 131 2.80 -2.12 2.52
N VAL A 132 3.98 -1.54 2.31
CA VAL A 132 5.18 -2.27 1.91
C VAL A 132 5.54 -3.36 2.91
N ARG A 133 5.45 -3.07 4.21
CA ARG A 133 5.74 -4.04 5.27
C ARG A 133 4.71 -5.17 5.32
N LEU A 134 3.44 -4.89 5.05
CA LEU A 134 2.40 -5.93 4.95
C LEU A 134 2.68 -6.85 3.76
N CYS A 135 3.00 -6.30 2.59
CA CYS A 135 3.36 -7.10 1.41
C CYS A 135 4.57 -8.00 1.66
N LEU A 136 5.62 -7.49 2.31
CA LEU A 136 6.83 -8.27 2.61
C LEU A 136 6.59 -9.42 3.58
N ARG A 137 5.72 -9.23 4.60
CA ARG A 137 5.42 -10.30 5.57
C ARG A 137 4.75 -11.51 4.92
N ILE A 138 3.86 -11.28 3.94
CA ILE A 138 3.17 -12.38 3.26
C ILE A 138 4.12 -13.17 2.36
N ARG A 139 5.12 -12.52 1.74
CA ARG A 139 6.14 -13.20 0.95
C ARG A 139 6.90 -14.25 1.77
N VAL A 140 7.21 -13.96 3.04
CA VAL A 140 7.95 -14.88 3.92
C VAL A 140 7.09 -16.11 4.30
N SER A 141 5.77 -15.97 4.31
CA SER A 141 4.85 -17.07 4.66
C SER A 141 4.53 -18.01 3.49
N GLN A 142 4.98 -17.72 2.26
CA GLN A 142 4.81 -18.61 1.12
C GLN A 142 6.04 -19.53 1.01
N PRO A 143 5.88 -20.85 0.88
CA PRO A 143 7.01 -21.74 0.65
C PRO A 143 7.72 -21.35 -0.65
N GLU A 144 9.06 -21.34 -0.63
CA GLU A 144 9.83 -21.17 -1.86
C GLU A 144 9.38 -22.21 -2.89
N LYS A 145 9.25 -21.78 -4.15
CA LYS A 145 8.95 -22.68 -5.26
C LYS A 145 9.97 -23.84 -5.22
N PRO A 146 9.53 -25.11 -5.16
CA PRO A 146 10.48 -26.21 -5.24
C PRO A 146 11.29 -26.03 -6.53
N ARG A 147 12.62 -26.02 -6.39
CA ARG A 147 13.53 -26.01 -7.55
C ARG A 147 13.12 -27.20 -8.42
N SER A 148 12.60 -26.92 -9.61
CA SER A 148 12.26 -27.96 -10.57
C SER A 148 13.54 -28.67 -10.97
N SER A 149 13.72 -29.91 -10.50
CA SER A 149 14.66 -30.86 -11.05
C SER A 149 14.04 -31.48 -12.30
N TRP A 150 14.21 -30.80 -13.43
CA TRP A 150 14.07 -31.39 -14.77
C TRP A 150 15.24 -30.89 -15.60
#